data_AF-A0AAQ3K2I1-F1
#
_entry.id   AF-A0AAQ3K2I1-F1
#
_cell.length_a   1.000
_cell.length_b   1.000
_cell.length_c   1.000
_cell.angle_alpha   90.00
_cell.angle_beta   90.00
_cell.angle_gamma   90.00
#
_symmetry.space_group_name_H-M   'P 1'
#
loop_
_entity.id
_entity.type
_entity.pdbx_description
1 polymer ?
#
loop_
_entity_poly.entity_id
_entity_poly.type
_entity_poly.pdbx_seq_one_letter_code
_entity_poly.pdbx_strand_id
1 'polypeptide(L)'
;MKQISSSSSKKKKNTADDESAISTFRNTFQGRDLKQGTCILLTWVEASKMLISISSTGLPADIDAEIRSMNVNWALYDGFFGGNPVSPTLKASVVEGLTMMLS
;
A
#
# COMPACT_ATOMS: atom_id res chain seq x y z
N MET A 1 33.65 -20.17 -9.02
CA MET A 1 32.74 -19.04 -8.73
C MET A 1 31.96 -18.72 -10.00
N LYS A 2 30.69 -19.13 -10.08
CA LYS A 2 29.79 -18.79 -11.20
C LYS A 2 29.16 -17.42 -10.93
N GLN A 3 29.21 -16.56 -11.94
CA GLN A 3 28.48 -15.30 -12.00
C GLN A 3 27.00 -15.52 -11.67
N ILE A 4 26.47 -14.67 -10.78
CA ILE A 4 25.02 -14.50 -10.64
C ILE A 4 24.60 -13.50 -11.72
N SER A 5 23.78 -14.03 -12.64
CA SER A 5 23.08 -13.37 -13.72
C SER A 5 22.49 -12.01 -13.30
N SER A 6 22.80 -10.98 -14.09
CA SER A 6 22.13 -9.69 -14.03
C SER A 6 20.70 -9.84 -14.55
N SER A 7 19.72 -9.90 -13.66
CA SER A 7 18.37 -9.46 -14.01
C SER A 7 18.39 -7.93 -14.06
N SER A 8 18.49 -7.40 -15.28
CA SER A 8 18.41 -5.97 -15.57
C SER A 8 17.01 -5.44 -15.24
N SER A 9 16.74 -5.19 -13.96
CA SER A 9 15.59 -4.39 -13.57
C SER A 9 15.85 -2.97 -14.09
N LYS A 10 15.22 -2.61 -15.21
CA LYS A 10 15.01 -1.20 -15.53
C LYS A 10 14.29 -0.61 -14.31
N LYS A 11 15.03 0.02 -13.39
CA LYS A 11 14.45 0.85 -12.34
C LYS A 11 13.67 1.91 -13.10
N LYS A 12 12.35 1.73 -13.24
CA LYS A 12 11.47 2.82 -13.67
C LYS A 12 11.78 3.94 -12.69
N LYS A 13 12.35 5.02 -13.21
CA LYS A 13 12.72 6.16 -12.38
C LYS A 13 11.39 6.73 -11.87
N ASN A 14 11.27 6.83 -10.56
CA ASN A 14 10.14 7.51 -9.93
C ASN A 14 10.00 8.91 -10.54
N THR A 15 8.76 9.28 -10.86
CA THR A 15 8.43 10.64 -11.26
C THR A 15 8.53 11.59 -10.07
N ALA A 16 8.51 12.90 -10.31
CA ALA A 16 8.45 13.87 -9.22
C ALA A 16 7.19 13.67 -8.34
N ASP A 17 6.08 13.28 -8.96
CA ASP A 17 4.83 12.96 -8.25
C ASP A 17 4.97 11.70 -7.40
N ASP A 18 5.67 10.66 -7.90
CA ASP A 18 5.94 9.44 -7.13
C ASP A 18 6.82 9.74 -5.90
N GLU A 19 7.88 10.54 -6.05
CA GLU A 19 8.75 10.93 -4.95
C GLU A 19 8.01 11.79 -3.91
N SER A 20 7.17 12.73 -4.36
CA SER A 20 6.31 13.54 -3.49
C SER A 20 5.31 12.68 -2.72
N ALA A 21 4.68 11.71 -3.39
CA ALA A 21 3.77 10.75 -2.80
C ALA A 21 4.47 9.85 -1.77
N ILE A 22 5.66 9.34 -2.07
CA ILE A 22 6.47 8.55 -1.13
C ILE A 22 6.86 9.38 0.08
N SER A 23 7.27 10.63 -0.12
CA SER A 23 7.59 11.56 0.97
C SER A 23 6.38 11.82 1.86
N THR A 24 5.22 12.10 1.26
CA THR A 24 3.96 12.31 1.99
C THR A 24 3.58 11.07 2.81
N PHE A 25 3.63 9.88 2.18
CA PHE A 25 3.38 8.61 2.85
C PHE A 25 4.30 8.43 4.06
N ARG A 26 5.62 8.59 3.87
CA ARG A 26 6.60 8.46 4.95
C ARG A 26 6.34 9.45 6.09
N ASN A 27 6.13 10.72 5.76
CA ASN A 27 5.92 11.78 6.74
C ASN A 27 4.65 11.57 7.56
N THR A 28 3.63 10.92 6.99
CA THR A 28 2.37 10.58 7.68
C THR A 28 2.62 9.67 8.91
N PHE A 29 3.60 8.76 8.82
CA PHE A 29 3.92 7.82 9.90
C PHE A 29 5.12 8.27 10.74
N GLN A 30 5.96 9.19 10.23
CA GLN A 30 7.19 9.58 10.90
C GLN A 30 6.91 10.27 12.24
N GLY A 31 7.54 9.78 13.31
CA GLY A 31 7.38 10.33 14.66
C GLY A 31 6.05 9.99 15.34
N ARG A 32 5.17 9.20 14.68
CA ARG A 32 3.90 8.75 15.25
C ARG A 32 4.10 7.42 15.97
N ASP A 33 3.54 7.29 17.17
CA ASP A 33 3.66 6.08 17.99
C ASP A 33 2.59 5.06 17.59
N LEU A 34 3.01 3.98 16.91
CA LEU A 34 2.11 2.94 16.40
C LEU A 34 2.01 1.78 17.40
N LYS A 35 1.26 2.00 18.48
CA LYS A 35 1.04 1.00 19.55
C LYS A 35 -0.01 -0.04 19.15
N GLN A 36 -0.03 -1.16 19.89
CA GLN A 36 -1.12 -2.13 19.79
C GLN A 36 -2.48 -1.43 19.96
N GLY A 37 -3.42 -1.75 19.08
CA GLY A 37 -4.73 -1.10 19.01
C GLY A 37 -4.82 0.06 18.00
N THR A 38 -3.68 0.51 17.45
CA THR A 38 -3.67 1.48 16.36
C THR A 38 -4.34 0.89 15.11
N CYS A 39 -5.29 1.63 14.56
CA CYS A 39 -5.95 1.30 13.29
C CYS A 39 -5.42 2.24 12.20
N ILE A 40 -5.02 1.65 11.07
CA ILE A 40 -4.62 2.39 9.86
C ILE A 40 -5.55 1.94 8.74
N LEU A 41 -6.23 2.91 8.13
CA LEU A 41 -7.03 2.71 6.94
C LEU A 41 -6.26 3.24 5.73
N LEU A 42 -6.11 2.37 4.74
CA LEU A 42 -5.63 2.70 3.40
C LEU A 42 -6.82 2.61 2.45
N THR A 43 -7.31 3.76 1.97
CA THR A 43 -8.52 3.83 1.17
C THR A 43 -8.19 4.26 -0.25
N TRP A 44 -8.25 3.33 -1.20
CA TRP A 44 -8.13 3.63 -2.62
C TRP A 44 -9.45 4.23 -3.13
N VAL A 45 -9.44 5.53 -3.43
CA VAL A 45 -10.60 6.26 -3.98
C VAL A 45 -10.65 6.08 -5.50
N GLU A 46 -9.48 6.09 -6.13
CA GLU A 46 -9.24 5.81 -7.55
C GLU A 46 -7.80 5.30 -7.70
N ALA A 47 -7.43 4.81 -8.87
CA ALA A 47 -6.07 4.26 -9.08
C ALA A 47 -4.95 5.25 -8.70
N SER A 48 -5.14 6.55 -8.97
CA SER A 48 -4.19 7.62 -8.68
C SER A 48 -4.31 8.26 -7.29
N LYS A 49 -5.39 8.00 -6.54
CA LYS A 49 -5.65 8.66 -5.26
C LYS A 49 -5.97 7.66 -4.15
N MET A 50 -5.17 7.70 -3.08
CA MET A 50 -5.38 6.94 -1.86
C MET A 50 -5.41 7.87 -0.66
N LEU A 51 -6.30 7.62 0.30
CA LEU A 51 -6.36 8.32 1.58
C LEU A 51 -5.76 7.45 2.68
N ILE A 52 -5.08 8.10 3.63
CA ILE A 52 -4.56 7.47 4.84
C ILE A 52 -5.28 8.09 6.03
N SER A 53 -5.85 7.23 6.87
CA SER A 53 -6.46 7.62 8.14
C SER A 53 -5.95 6.73 9.26
N ILE A 54 -5.60 7.31 10.40
CA ILE A 54 -4.89 6.66 11.50
C ILE A 54 -5.56 7.05 12.81
N SER A 55 -5.87 6.05 13.63
CA SER A 55 -6.39 6.25 14.98
C SER A 55 -5.61 5.39 15.96
N SER A 56 -5.27 5.95 17.13
CA SER A 56 -4.68 5.18 18.23
C SER A 56 -5.66 4.19 18.85
N THR A 57 -6.97 4.41 18.69
CA THR A 57 -8.03 3.59 19.27
C THR A 57 -9.27 3.59 18.39
N GLY A 58 -9.71 2.41 17.94
CA GLY A 58 -10.93 2.28 17.13
C GLY A 58 -10.75 2.75 15.68
N LEU A 59 -11.86 3.00 14.99
CA LEU A 59 -11.84 3.44 13.59
C LEU A 59 -11.46 4.92 13.48
N PRO A 60 -10.57 5.30 12.55
CA PRO A 60 -10.28 6.70 12.25
C PRO A 60 -11.50 7.47 11.74
N ALA A 61 -11.65 8.72 12.20
CA ALA A 61 -12.69 9.64 11.75
C ALA A 61 -12.15 10.69 10.76
N ASP A 62 -10.86 11.02 10.84
CA ASP A 62 -10.22 12.06 10.05
C ASP A 62 -9.27 11.48 8.97
N ILE A 63 -8.97 12.29 7.96
CA ILE A 63 -7.99 11.97 6.92
C ILE A 63 -6.65 12.60 7.33
N ASP A 64 -5.63 11.78 7.53
CA ASP A 64 -4.29 12.24 7.88
C ASP A 64 -3.48 12.63 6.64
N ALA A 65 -3.68 11.94 5.51
CA ALA A 65 -2.98 12.23 4.27
C ALA A 65 -3.73 11.80 3.01
N GLU A 66 -3.42 12.48 1.91
CA GLU A 66 -3.81 12.11 0.56
C GLU A 66 -2.56 11.80 -0.27
N ILE A 67 -2.52 10.60 -0.84
CA ILE A 67 -1.45 10.13 -1.72
C ILE A 67 -1.93 10.22 -3.17
N ARG A 68 -1.20 11.00 -3.98
CA ARG A 68 -1.46 11.18 -5.42
C ARG A 68 -0.35 10.60 -6.27
N SER A 69 -0.42 9.30 -6.52
CA SER A 69 0.43 8.63 -7.51
C SER A 69 -0.16 7.26 -7.83
N MET A 70 -0.38 7.00 -9.11
CA MET A 70 -0.82 5.67 -9.57
C MET A 70 0.24 4.60 -9.28
N ASN A 71 1.53 4.90 -9.46
CA ASN A 71 2.59 3.91 -9.24
C ASN A 71 2.72 3.55 -7.76
N VAL A 72 2.65 4.54 -6.86
CA VAL A 72 2.73 4.31 -5.40
C VAL A 72 1.50 3.55 -4.92
N ASN A 73 0.31 3.96 -5.34
CA ASN A 73 -0.93 3.28 -4.97
C ASN A 73 -0.98 1.84 -5.47
N TRP A 74 -0.48 1.59 -6.69
CA TRP A 74 -0.38 0.25 -7.23
C TRP A 74 0.65 -0.60 -6.48
N ALA A 75 1.80 -0.03 -6.11
CA ALA A 75 2.82 -0.74 -5.33
C ALA A 75 2.28 -1.17 -3.95
N LEU A 76 1.49 -0.32 -3.29
CA LEU A 76 0.83 -0.68 -2.03
C LEU A 76 -0.22 -1.78 -2.23
N TYR A 77 -1.03 -1.69 -3.27
CA TYR A 77 -2.02 -2.72 -3.60
C TYR A 77 -1.34 -4.08 -3.91
N ASP A 78 -0.29 -4.07 -4.72
CA ASP A 78 0.51 -5.24 -5.08
C ASP A 78 1.14 -5.90 -3.84
N GLY A 79 1.51 -5.10 -2.83
CA GLY A 79 1.98 -5.62 -1.54
C GLY A 79 0.97 -6.54 -0.83
N PHE A 80 -0.35 -6.32 -1.00
CA PHE A 80 -1.40 -7.15 -0.37
C PHE A 80 -1.97 -8.22 -1.29
N PHE A 81 -2.09 -7.93 -2.60
CA PHE A 81 -2.84 -8.78 -3.54
C PHE A 81 -2.01 -9.26 -4.74
N GLY A 82 -0.76 -8.79 -4.87
CA GLY A 82 0.17 -9.14 -5.94
C GLY A 82 0.74 -10.56 -5.86
N GLY A 83 1.85 -10.79 -6.54
CA GLY A 83 2.48 -12.11 -6.64
C GLY A 83 3.05 -12.65 -5.32
N ASN A 84 3.55 -11.77 -4.46
CA ASN A 84 4.17 -12.11 -3.18
C ASN A 84 3.52 -11.28 -2.04
N PRO A 85 2.28 -11.61 -1.63
CA PRO A 85 1.53 -10.78 -0.70
C PRO A 85 2.08 -10.86 0.73
N VAL A 86 2.07 -9.72 1.45
CA VAL A 86 2.47 -9.66 2.87
C VAL A 86 1.53 -10.44 3.79
N SER A 87 0.30 -10.70 3.33
CA SER A 87 -0.66 -11.58 3.99
C SER A 87 -1.30 -12.54 2.98
N PRO A 88 -0.72 -13.75 2.81
CA PRO A 88 -1.29 -14.76 1.91
C PRO A 88 -2.73 -15.15 2.28
N THR A 89 -3.05 -15.17 3.57
CA THR A 89 -4.39 -15.50 4.07
C THR A 89 -5.43 -14.44 3.71
N LEU A 90 -5.08 -13.14 3.76
CA LEU A 90 -5.96 -12.06 3.30
C LEU A 90 -6.31 -12.23 1.81
N LYS A 91 -5.30 -12.46 0.97
CA LYS A 91 -5.52 -12.66 -0.47
C LYS A 91 -6.40 -13.88 -0.74
N ALA A 92 -6.16 -15.00 -0.06
CA ALA A 92 -6.95 -16.21 -0.21
C ALA A 92 -8.42 -15.99 0.17
N SER A 93 -8.68 -15.31 1.30
CA SER A 93 -10.04 -15.00 1.76
C SER A 93 -10.81 -14.11 0.78
N VAL A 94 -10.15 -13.10 0.19
CA VAL A 94 -10.77 -12.25 -0.84
C VAL A 94 -11.10 -13.06 -2.11
N VAL A 95 -10.20 -13.94 -2.56
CA VAL A 95 -10.44 -14.81 -3.72
C VAL A 95 -11.65 -15.71 -3.46
N GLU A 96 -11.69 -16.39 -2.32
CA GLU A 96 -12.82 -17.26 -1.94
C GLU A 96 -14.14 -16.49 -1.91
N GLY A 97 -14.16 -15.30 -1.28
CA GLY A 97 -15.36 -14.46 -1.23
C GLY A 97 -15.83 -14.03 -2.62
N LEU A 98 -14.93 -13.61 -3.50
CA LEU A 98 -15.27 -13.25 -4.87
C LEU A 98 -15.75 -14.45 -5.69
N THR A 99 -15.13 -15.62 -5.52
CA THR A 99 -15.56 -16.85 -6.19
C THR A 99 -16.99 -17.20 -5.79
N MET A 100 -17.36 -17.10 -4.52
CA MET A 100 -18.72 -17.37 -4.05
C MET A 100 -19.75 -16.34 -4.54
N MET A 101 -19.35 -15.08 -4.74
CA MET A 101 -20.27 -14.04 -5.21
C MET A 101 -20.49 -14.05 -6.73
N LEU A 102 -19.51 -14.55 -7.50
CA LEU A 102 -19.53 -14.53 -8.96
C LEU A 102 -19.82 -15.89 -9.59
N SER A 103 -19.94 -16.95 -8.79
CA SER A 103 -20.35 -18.30 -9.21
C SER A 103 -21.85 -18.40 -9.40
#